data_AF-A0A7X9PLS5-F1
#
_entry.id   AF-A0A7X9PLS5-F1
#
_cell.length_a   1.000
_cell.length_b   1.000
_cell.length_c   1.000
_cell.angle_alpha   90.00
_cell.angle_beta   90.00
_cell.angle_gamma   90.00
#
_symmetry.space_group_name_H-M   'P 1'
#
loop_
_entity.id
_entity.type
_entity.pdbx_description
1 polymer ?
#
loop_
_entity_poly.entity_id
_entity_poly.type
_entity_poly.pdbx_seq_one_letter_code
_entity_poly.pdbx_strand_id
1 'polypeptide(L)'
;MKTILATVYAVNPYKGSEDGTGWNFIIQIARFNKIIAITRENNEPFINQFMKENPSDLYRNITFLYFDLPYYLRFWKNKSRGAMLYFYIWQFSIPSFVKKQRIQYDIVHNINFHNDWTPSWLWRLKKPMVWGPIGHHHKIPKEYILKPYGINAFINDRLKWYLKKAFWNLDVFLKITKSNASKILCMNSSVQKVLRLNEDKIVHLSAIAAESPFPI
;
A
#
# COMPACT_ATOMS: atom_id res chain seq x y z
N MET A 1 -22.08 10.85 -2.44
CA MET A 1 -20.60 10.91 -2.35
C MET A 1 -20.17 10.35 -1.00
N LYS A 2 -19.17 9.45 -0.95
CA LYS A 2 -18.64 8.88 0.29
C LYS A 2 -17.29 9.51 0.64
N THR A 3 -16.87 9.39 1.89
CA THR A 3 -15.53 9.78 2.36
C THR A 3 -14.66 8.55 2.56
N ILE A 4 -13.56 8.46 1.82
CA ILE A 4 -12.60 7.36 1.87
C ILE A 4 -11.38 7.79 2.67
N LEU A 5 -11.09 7.08 3.75
CA LEU A 5 -9.83 7.23 4.48
C LEU A 5 -8.79 6.28 3.90
N ALA A 6 -7.77 6.80 3.25
CA ALA A 6 -6.78 5.98 2.56
C ALA A 6 -5.39 6.11 3.18
N THR A 7 -4.70 4.99 3.42
CA THR A 7 -3.25 5.02 3.71
C THR A 7 -2.46 4.91 2.43
N VAL A 8 -1.69 5.94 2.13
CA VAL A 8 -0.90 6.09 0.91
C VAL A 8 0.53 6.44 1.30
N TYR A 9 1.29 5.42 1.67
CA TYR A 9 2.61 5.60 2.30
C TYR A 9 3.63 6.27 1.37
N ALA A 10 3.63 5.89 0.09
CA ALA A 10 4.49 6.44 -0.95
C ALA A 10 3.62 7.25 -1.90
N VAL A 11 3.88 8.56 -1.96
CA VAL A 11 3.16 9.50 -2.83
C VAL A 11 4.15 10.53 -3.31
N ASN A 12 4.34 10.59 -4.62
CA ASN A 12 5.05 11.70 -5.23
C ASN A 12 4.52 11.92 -6.66
N PRO A 13 3.90 13.08 -6.93
CA PRO A 13 3.32 13.37 -8.24
C PRO A 13 4.35 13.51 -9.37
N TYR A 14 5.62 13.72 -9.05
CA TYR A 14 6.72 13.84 -10.01
C TYR A 14 7.41 12.50 -10.31
N LYS A 15 6.99 11.39 -9.68
CA LYS A 15 7.65 10.08 -9.82
C LYS A 15 6.69 9.02 -10.33
N GLY A 16 7.26 7.98 -10.94
CA GLY A 16 6.53 6.76 -11.32
C GLY A 16 6.51 5.70 -10.22
N SER A 17 6.23 4.45 -10.60
CA SER A 17 6.21 3.28 -9.70
C SER A 17 5.21 3.44 -8.54
N GLU A 18 5.57 3.04 -7.32
CA GLU A 18 4.68 3.11 -6.14
C GLU A 18 4.28 4.54 -5.78
N ASP A 19 5.20 5.49 -5.88
CA ASP A 19 4.95 6.91 -5.57
C ASP A 19 3.90 7.52 -6.51
N GLY A 20 4.05 7.27 -7.81
CA GLY A 20 3.12 7.75 -8.84
C GLY A 20 1.77 7.04 -8.76
N THR A 21 1.78 5.73 -8.45
CA THR A 21 0.54 4.98 -8.24
C THR A 21 -0.25 5.54 -7.05
N GLY A 22 0.42 5.85 -5.94
CA GLY A 22 -0.20 6.48 -4.78
C GLY A 22 -0.90 7.79 -5.14
N TRP A 23 -0.22 8.67 -5.88
CA TRP A 23 -0.81 9.91 -6.38
C TRP A 23 -2.02 9.66 -7.29
N ASN A 24 -1.90 8.76 -8.26
CA ASN A 24 -2.98 8.45 -9.19
C ASN A 24 -4.22 7.91 -8.49
N PHE A 25 -4.08 7.03 -7.49
CA PHE A 25 -5.21 6.56 -6.71
C PHE A 25 -5.91 7.69 -5.96
N ILE A 26 -5.15 8.62 -5.37
CA ILE A 26 -5.73 9.79 -4.70
C ILE A 26 -6.59 10.60 -5.68
N ILE A 27 -6.06 10.87 -6.88
CA ILE A 27 -6.78 11.62 -7.92
C ILE A 27 -8.01 10.84 -8.40
N GLN A 28 -7.90 9.54 -8.68
CA GLN A 28 -9.04 8.74 -9.15
C GLN A 28 -10.15 8.64 -8.10
N ILE A 29 -9.81 8.53 -6.82
CA ILE A 29 -10.80 8.58 -5.75
C ILE A 29 -11.44 9.96 -5.68
N ALA A 30 -10.65 11.04 -5.74
CA ALA A 30 -11.10 12.43 -5.65
C ALA A 30 -12.09 12.83 -6.77
N ARG A 31 -12.04 12.16 -7.93
CA ARG A 31 -13.00 12.35 -9.03
C ARG A 31 -14.44 11.98 -8.67
N PHE A 32 -14.63 11.01 -7.78
CA PHE A 32 -15.96 10.45 -7.47
C PHE A 32 -16.34 10.54 -5.99
N ASN A 33 -15.36 10.71 -5.10
CA ASN A 33 -15.52 10.66 -3.66
C ASN A 33 -14.60 11.66 -2.96
N LYS A 34 -14.89 11.98 -1.69
CA LYS A 34 -13.93 12.69 -0.84
C LYS A 34 -12.88 11.70 -0.36
N ILE A 35 -11.62 12.14 -0.26
CA ILE A 35 -10.52 11.34 0.25
C ILE A 35 -9.79 12.06 1.37
N ILE A 36 -9.56 11.33 2.45
CA ILE A 36 -8.61 11.70 3.50
C ILE A 36 -7.39 10.80 3.31
N ALA A 37 -6.33 11.33 2.69
CA ALA A 37 -5.12 10.60 2.36
C ALA A 37 -4.08 10.75 3.47
N ILE A 38 -3.77 9.65 4.16
CA ILE A 38 -2.72 9.61 5.17
C ILE A 38 -1.41 9.21 4.50
N THR A 39 -0.42 10.08 4.56
CA THR A 39 0.90 9.86 3.97
C THR A 39 2.02 10.29 4.91
N ARG A 40 3.26 10.10 4.49
CA ARG A 40 4.46 10.48 5.23
C ARG A 40 4.70 11.99 5.12
N GLU A 41 5.25 12.60 6.16
CA GLU A 41 5.56 14.05 6.20
C GLU A 41 6.53 14.47 5.08
N ASN A 42 7.47 13.61 4.71
CA ASN A 42 8.44 13.91 3.66
C ASN A 42 7.84 14.02 2.24
N ASN A 43 6.58 13.61 2.05
CA ASN A 43 5.89 13.74 0.77
C ASN A 43 5.21 15.11 0.61
N GLU A 44 4.95 15.82 1.72
CA GLU A 44 4.23 17.10 1.75
C GLU A 44 4.80 18.17 0.80
N PRO A 45 6.12 18.44 0.78
CA PRO A 45 6.66 19.50 -0.08
C PRO A 45 6.38 19.26 -1.56
N PHE A 46 6.50 18.01 -2.02
CA PHE A 46 6.27 17.63 -3.41
C PHE A 46 4.79 17.71 -3.80
N ILE A 47 3.90 17.28 -2.89
CA ILE A 47 2.45 17.37 -3.09
C ILE A 47 2.03 18.84 -3.20
N ASN A 48 2.44 19.67 -2.25
CA ASN A 48 2.07 21.08 -2.20
C ASN A 48 2.62 21.85 -3.43
N GLN A 49 3.86 21.57 -3.82
CA GLN A 49 4.46 22.17 -5.02
C GLN A 49 3.66 21.79 -6.27
N PHE A 50 3.36 20.52 -6.47
CA PHE A 50 2.63 20.05 -7.65
C PHE A 50 1.21 20.62 -7.72
N MET A 51 0.50 20.66 -6.60
CA MET A 51 -0.86 21.22 -6.53
C MET A 51 -0.88 22.71 -6.83
N LYS A 52 0.18 23.45 -6.48
CA LYS A 52 0.34 24.87 -6.81
C LYS A 52 0.64 25.08 -8.29
N GLU A 53 1.51 24.26 -8.86
CA GLU A 53 1.89 24.30 -10.28
C GLU A 53 0.74 23.85 -11.20
N ASN A 54 -0.12 22.93 -10.73
CA ASN A 54 -1.19 22.32 -11.49
C ASN A 54 -2.54 22.46 -10.77
N PRO A 55 -3.14 23.67 -10.72
CA PRO A 55 -4.39 23.89 -9.99
C PRO A 55 -5.53 23.06 -10.57
N SER A 56 -6.35 22.47 -9.69
CA SER A 56 -7.51 21.66 -10.06
C SER A 56 -8.61 21.78 -9.03
N ASP A 57 -9.87 21.85 -9.47
CA ASP A 57 -11.03 21.83 -8.57
C ASP A 57 -11.16 20.51 -7.80
N LEU A 58 -10.58 19.41 -8.32
CA LEU A 58 -10.56 18.09 -7.67
C LEU A 58 -9.89 18.13 -6.29
N TYR A 59 -8.95 19.06 -6.08
CA TYR A 59 -8.25 19.19 -4.80
C TYR A 59 -9.18 19.55 -3.64
N ARG A 60 -10.37 20.12 -3.90
CA ARG A 60 -11.40 20.35 -2.87
C ARG A 60 -11.94 19.06 -2.25
N ASN A 61 -11.79 17.93 -2.96
CA ASN A 61 -12.20 16.61 -2.48
C ASN A 61 -11.07 15.88 -1.73
N ILE A 62 -9.87 16.47 -1.64
CA ILE A 62 -8.68 15.83 -1.06
C ILE A 62 -8.32 16.54 0.25
N THR A 63 -8.12 15.75 1.29
CA THR A 63 -7.55 16.20 2.57
C THR A 63 -6.33 15.34 2.87
N PHE A 64 -5.17 15.97 3.01
CA PHE A 64 -3.94 15.26 3.40
C PHE A 64 -3.78 15.27 4.92
N LEU A 65 -3.43 14.12 5.47
CA LEU A 65 -2.96 13.99 6.85
C LEU A 65 -1.56 13.41 6.82
N TYR A 66 -0.60 14.15 7.36
CA TYR A 66 0.79 13.72 7.41
C TYR A 66 1.06 13.04 8.75
N PHE A 67 1.67 11.86 8.70
CA PHE A 67 2.01 11.09 9.89
C PHE A 67 3.33 10.35 9.72
N ASP A 68 4.25 10.64 10.63
CA ASP A 68 5.48 9.88 10.83
C ASP A 68 5.57 9.32 12.25
N LEU A 69 6.26 8.19 12.39
CA LEU A 69 6.65 7.69 13.73
C LEU A 69 7.62 8.67 14.41
N PRO A 70 7.62 8.75 15.75
CA PRO A 70 8.59 9.53 16.52
C PRO A 70 10.04 9.26 16.11
N TYR A 71 10.90 10.29 16.21
CA TYR A 71 12.30 10.22 15.75
C TYR A 71 13.10 9.06 16.39
N TYR A 72 12.87 8.76 17.68
CA TYR A 72 13.51 7.65 18.39
C TYR A 72 13.07 6.24 17.91
N LEU A 73 12.03 6.12 17.08
CA LEU A 73 11.65 4.87 16.39
C LEU A 73 12.18 4.82 14.95
N ARG A 74 13.00 5.80 14.55
CA ARG A 74 13.54 5.94 13.18
C ARG A 74 15.06 5.79 13.10
N PHE A 75 15.78 5.77 14.21
CA PHE A 75 17.26 5.80 14.21
C PHE A 75 17.92 4.60 13.50
N TRP A 76 17.27 3.44 13.48
CA TRP A 76 17.77 2.24 12.79
C TRP A 76 17.51 2.24 11.28
N LYS A 77 16.66 3.14 10.78
CA LYS A 77 16.26 3.15 9.37
C LYS A 77 17.33 3.89 8.58
N ASN A 78 18.10 3.16 7.78
CA ASN A 78 19.07 3.74 6.85
C ASN A 78 18.79 3.26 5.41
N LYS A 79 18.28 4.18 4.57
CA LYS A 79 17.85 3.91 3.18
C LYS A 79 16.90 2.70 3.11
N SER A 80 17.33 1.61 2.46
CA SER A 80 16.57 0.36 2.29
C SER A 80 16.57 -0.53 3.52
N ARG A 81 17.57 -0.39 4.41
CA ARG A 81 17.66 -1.18 5.65
C ARG A 81 16.62 -0.68 6.64
N GLY A 82 15.74 -1.57 7.07
CA GLY A 82 14.67 -1.27 8.02
C GLY A 82 13.44 -0.58 7.42
N ALA A 83 13.38 -0.35 6.10
CA ALA A 83 12.22 0.30 5.47
C ALA A 83 10.92 -0.51 5.64
N MET A 84 10.99 -1.84 5.48
CA MET A 84 9.84 -2.73 5.69
C MET A 84 9.38 -2.76 7.15
N LEU A 85 10.33 -2.83 8.09
CA LEU A 85 10.01 -2.80 9.52
C LEU A 85 9.37 -1.46 9.90
N TYR A 86 9.91 -0.36 9.41
CA TYR A 86 9.34 0.97 9.59
C TYR A 86 7.90 1.01 9.04
N PHE A 87 7.68 0.52 7.81
CA PHE A 87 6.35 0.48 7.20
C PHE A 87 5.35 -0.34 8.04
N TYR A 88 5.79 -1.48 8.57
CA TYR A 88 4.97 -2.33 9.43
C TYR A 88 4.55 -1.60 10.71
N ILE A 89 5.50 -0.97 11.41
CA ILE A 89 5.21 -0.19 12.64
C ILE A 89 4.32 1.01 12.31
N TRP A 90 4.60 1.69 11.18
CA TRP A 90 3.79 2.81 10.71
C TRP A 90 2.33 2.39 10.51
N GLN A 91 2.08 1.31 9.77
CA GLN A 91 0.74 0.74 9.54
C GLN A 91 0.04 0.38 10.86
N PHE A 92 0.77 -0.21 11.81
CA PHE A 92 0.24 -0.54 13.14
C PHE A 92 -0.22 0.71 13.93
N SER A 93 0.49 1.84 13.78
CA SER A 93 0.19 3.09 14.48
C SER A 93 -0.95 3.90 13.85
N ILE A 94 -1.28 3.67 12.56
CA ILE A 94 -2.30 4.44 11.83
C ILE A 94 -3.66 4.46 12.54
N PRO A 95 -4.25 3.34 12.98
CA PRO A 95 -5.58 3.39 13.59
C PRO A 95 -5.62 4.27 14.85
N SER A 96 -4.54 4.28 15.63
CA SER A 96 -4.43 5.14 16.82
C SER A 96 -4.30 6.60 16.44
N PHE A 97 -3.52 6.92 15.39
CA PHE A 97 -3.41 8.27 14.84
C PHE A 97 -4.78 8.77 14.36
N VAL A 98 -5.48 7.98 13.54
CA VAL A 98 -6.81 8.32 12.98
C VAL A 98 -7.83 8.61 14.07
N LYS A 99 -7.89 7.77 15.10
CA LYS A 99 -8.85 7.94 16.21
C LYS A 99 -8.65 9.28 16.96
N LYS A 100 -7.43 9.80 17.01
CA LYS A 100 -7.14 11.10 17.64
C LYS A 100 -7.63 12.29 16.82
N GLN A 101 -7.76 12.14 15.50
CA GLN A 101 -8.16 13.24 14.61
C GLN A 101 -9.67 13.55 14.67
N ARG A 102 -10.50 12.67 15.25
CA ARG A 102 -11.96 12.83 15.37
C ARG A 102 -12.67 13.09 14.01
N ILE A 103 -12.09 12.60 12.93
CA ILE A 103 -12.60 12.71 11.56
C ILE A 103 -13.64 11.62 11.25
N GLN A 104 -14.55 11.92 10.33
CA GLN A 104 -15.59 11.01 9.86
C GLN A 104 -15.23 10.43 8.49
N TYR A 105 -15.46 9.12 8.32
CA TYR A 105 -15.22 8.40 7.06
C TYR A 105 -16.12 7.16 6.97
N ASP A 106 -16.41 6.78 5.73
CA ASP A 106 -17.30 5.66 5.41
C ASP A 106 -16.53 4.37 5.14
N ILE A 107 -15.39 4.49 4.44
CA ILE A 107 -14.58 3.37 3.94
C ILE A 107 -13.12 3.61 4.32
N VAL A 108 -12.40 2.53 4.62
CA VAL A 108 -10.95 2.57 4.82
C VAL A 108 -10.23 1.81 3.70
N HIS A 109 -9.16 2.39 3.16
CA HIS A 109 -8.45 1.84 2.01
C HIS A 109 -6.94 1.81 2.23
N ASN A 110 -6.31 0.64 2.13
CA ASN A 110 -4.85 0.53 2.18
C ASN A 110 -4.28 0.38 0.78
N ILE A 111 -3.73 1.46 0.20
CA ILE A 111 -3.25 1.52 -1.18
C ILE A 111 -1.81 0.97 -1.29
N ASN A 112 -0.86 1.56 -0.57
CA ASN A 112 0.55 1.16 -0.62
C ASN A 112 0.98 0.46 0.69
N PHE A 113 1.88 -0.52 0.64
CA PHE A 113 2.66 -1.00 -0.51
C PHE A 113 2.01 -2.13 -1.32
N HIS A 114 2.38 -2.23 -2.60
CA HIS A 114 1.95 -3.28 -3.52
C HIS A 114 2.69 -4.61 -3.31
N ASN A 115 2.60 -5.15 -2.11
CA ASN A 115 3.17 -6.45 -1.80
C ASN A 115 2.14 -7.33 -1.09
N ASP A 116 2.36 -8.63 -1.17
CA ASP A 116 1.46 -9.68 -0.69
C ASP A 116 1.81 -10.20 0.71
N TRP A 117 2.75 -9.59 1.42
CA TRP A 117 3.24 -10.12 2.71
C TRP A 117 3.21 -9.09 3.84
N THR A 118 2.77 -7.86 3.58
CA THR A 118 2.51 -6.85 4.63
C THR A 118 1.05 -6.79 5.00
N PRO A 119 0.70 -6.94 6.29
CA PRO A 119 -0.66 -6.73 6.77
C PRO A 119 -1.05 -5.25 6.76
N SER A 120 -2.34 -5.01 7.01
CA SER A 120 -2.88 -3.69 7.36
C SER A 120 -3.49 -3.74 8.75
N TRP A 121 -3.66 -2.59 9.40
CA TRP A 121 -4.43 -2.48 10.64
C TRP A 121 -5.70 -1.64 10.52
N LEU A 122 -6.07 -1.22 9.30
CA LEU A 122 -7.26 -0.40 9.09
C LEU A 122 -8.56 -1.09 9.53
N TRP A 123 -8.60 -2.42 9.56
CA TRP A 123 -9.72 -3.19 10.14
C TRP A 123 -10.05 -2.81 11.60
N ARG A 124 -9.07 -2.29 12.37
CA ARG A 124 -9.29 -1.79 13.75
C ARG A 124 -10.20 -0.55 13.81
N LEU A 125 -10.45 0.10 12.68
CA LEU A 125 -11.35 1.25 12.55
C LEU A 125 -12.81 0.82 12.37
N LYS A 126 -13.09 -0.48 12.21
CA LYS A 126 -14.46 -1.05 12.12
C LYS A 126 -15.31 -0.42 11.02
N LYS A 127 -14.68 -0.15 9.87
CA LYS A 127 -15.34 0.30 8.64
C LYS A 127 -15.10 -0.72 7.53
N PRO A 128 -15.96 -0.78 6.49
CA PRO A 128 -15.68 -1.54 5.29
C PRO A 128 -14.27 -1.23 4.75
N MET A 129 -13.49 -2.27 4.51
CA MET A 129 -12.07 -2.14 4.20
C MET A 129 -11.78 -2.63 2.78
N VAL A 130 -11.09 -1.79 2.01
CA VAL A 130 -10.49 -2.17 0.72
C VAL A 130 -8.98 -2.34 0.90
N TRP A 131 -8.45 -3.51 0.58
CA TRP A 131 -7.01 -3.79 0.70
C TRP A 131 -6.35 -3.90 -0.67
N GLY A 132 -5.25 -3.18 -0.90
CA GLY A 132 -4.50 -3.22 -2.15
C GLY A 132 -4.56 -1.90 -2.93
N PRO A 133 -3.93 -1.85 -4.12
CA PRO A 133 -3.61 -3.01 -4.94
C PRO A 133 -2.44 -3.85 -4.43
N ILE A 134 -2.59 -5.18 -4.50
CA ILE A 134 -1.61 -6.17 -4.03
C ILE A 134 -0.97 -6.82 -5.25
N GLY A 135 0.36 -6.89 -5.26
CA GLY A 135 1.13 -7.61 -6.27
C GLY A 135 1.90 -8.79 -5.69
N HIS A 136 1.74 -9.97 -6.29
CA HIS A 136 2.62 -11.11 -6.03
C HIS A 136 3.82 -11.07 -6.96
N HIS A 137 5.01 -11.27 -6.40
CA HIS A 137 6.26 -11.35 -7.13
C HIS A 137 6.82 -12.76 -7.03
N HIS A 138 6.89 -13.46 -8.15
CA HIS A 138 7.37 -14.83 -8.22
C HIS A 138 8.84 -14.94 -7.84
N LYS A 139 9.23 -16.12 -7.35
CA LYS A 139 10.62 -16.46 -7.09
C LYS A 139 11.41 -16.38 -8.40
N ILE A 140 12.50 -15.62 -8.39
CA ILE A 140 13.37 -15.47 -9.56
C ILE A 140 14.13 -16.79 -9.81
N PRO A 141 14.12 -17.35 -11.04
CA PRO A 141 14.89 -18.55 -11.36
C PRO A 141 16.38 -18.35 -11.09
N LYS A 142 17.06 -19.43 -10.67
CA LYS A 142 18.44 -19.35 -10.14
C LYS A 142 19.43 -18.85 -11.20
N GLU A 143 19.16 -19.17 -12.46
CA GLU A 143 19.99 -18.87 -13.63
C GLU A 143 20.12 -17.36 -13.84
N TYR A 144 19.06 -16.59 -13.58
CA TYR A 144 19.04 -15.13 -13.71
C TYR A 144 19.69 -14.39 -12.55
N ILE A 145 20.03 -15.08 -11.45
CA ILE A 145 20.71 -14.45 -10.31
C ILE A 145 22.17 -14.90 -10.22
N LEU A 146 22.41 -16.21 -10.28
CA LEU A 146 23.74 -16.76 -10.07
C LEU A 146 24.74 -16.30 -11.15
N LYS A 147 24.32 -16.26 -12.42
CA LYS A 147 25.20 -15.85 -13.53
C LYS A 147 25.59 -14.37 -13.47
N PRO A 148 24.65 -13.40 -13.40
CA PRO A 148 25.01 -11.97 -13.39
C PRO A 148 25.41 -11.39 -12.02
N TYR A 149 24.93 -11.95 -10.90
CA TYR A 149 25.07 -11.32 -9.57
C TYR A 149 25.75 -12.21 -8.51
N GLY A 150 26.04 -13.47 -8.84
CA GLY A 150 26.78 -14.38 -7.96
C GLY A 150 25.99 -14.98 -6.79
N ILE A 151 26.69 -15.77 -5.96
CA ILE A 151 26.09 -16.58 -4.89
C ILE A 151 25.51 -15.74 -3.74
N ASN A 152 26.14 -14.61 -3.42
CA ASN A 152 25.68 -13.75 -2.32
C ASN A 152 24.32 -13.11 -2.64
N ALA A 153 24.12 -12.65 -3.88
CA ALA A 153 22.83 -12.13 -4.34
C ALA A 153 21.76 -13.23 -4.33
N PHE A 154 22.13 -14.44 -4.74
CA PHE A 154 21.24 -15.60 -4.70
C PHE A 154 20.79 -15.94 -3.27
N ILE A 155 21.72 -16.05 -2.31
CA ILE A 155 21.39 -16.35 -0.91
C ILE A 155 20.44 -15.27 -0.36
N ASN A 156 20.74 -13.98 -0.58
CA ASN A 156 19.90 -12.89 -0.13
C ASN A 156 18.48 -12.93 -0.73
N ASP A 157 18.34 -13.24 -2.02
CA ASP A 157 17.04 -13.45 -2.66
C ASP A 157 16.29 -14.63 -2.04
N ARG A 158 16.96 -15.79 -1.84
CA ARG A 158 16.34 -16.97 -1.23
C ARG A 158 15.89 -16.72 0.20
N LEU A 159 16.70 -16.03 1.00
CA LEU A 159 16.33 -15.61 2.35
C LEU A 159 15.07 -14.73 2.33
N LYS A 160 15.02 -13.72 1.47
CA LYS A 160 13.81 -12.87 1.30
C LYS A 160 12.60 -13.69 0.88
N TRP A 161 12.76 -14.67 -0.02
CA TRP A 161 11.67 -15.55 -0.45
C TRP A 161 11.12 -16.41 0.70
N TYR A 162 12.00 -16.99 1.52
CA TYR A 162 11.57 -17.77 2.68
C TYR A 162 10.93 -16.90 3.75
N LEU A 163 11.43 -15.67 3.95
CA LEU A 163 10.77 -14.68 4.82
C LEU A 163 9.36 -14.39 4.32
N LYS A 164 9.16 -14.09 3.03
CA LYS A 164 7.81 -13.90 2.47
C LYS A 164 6.90 -15.10 2.72
N LYS A 165 7.39 -16.32 2.48
CA LYS A 165 6.66 -17.56 2.79
C LYS A 165 6.31 -17.68 4.28
N ALA A 166 7.20 -17.30 5.18
CA ALA A 166 6.92 -17.28 6.61
C ALA A 166 5.79 -16.30 6.92
N PHE A 167 5.81 -15.08 6.39
CA PHE A 167 4.72 -14.12 6.55
C PHE A 167 3.38 -14.66 6.01
N TRP A 168 3.34 -15.26 4.82
CA TRP A 168 2.11 -15.80 4.25
C TRP A 168 1.43 -16.87 5.12
N ASN A 169 2.23 -17.68 5.81
CA ASN A 169 1.73 -18.83 6.57
C ASN A 169 1.59 -18.56 8.07
N LEU A 170 2.49 -17.77 8.65
CA LEU A 170 2.65 -17.57 10.09
C LEU A 170 2.15 -16.21 10.58
N ASP A 171 2.11 -15.18 9.73
CA ASP A 171 1.65 -13.86 10.16
C ASP A 171 0.13 -13.85 10.40
N VAL A 172 -0.24 -13.82 11.67
CA VAL A 172 -1.63 -13.75 12.13
C VAL A 172 -2.29 -12.45 11.69
N PHE A 173 -1.56 -11.33 11.64
CA PHE A 173 -2.12 -10.05 11.21
C PHE A 173 -2.42 -10.03 9.72
N LEU A 174 -1.64 -10.75 8.91
CA LEU A 174 -1.96 -10.92 7.50
C LEU A 174 -3.25 -11.74 7.33
N LYS A 175 -3.45 -12.80 8.12
CA LYS A 175 -4.71 -13.56 8.14
C LYS A 175 -5.90 -12.69 8.55
N ILE A 176 -5.75 -11.88 9.61
CA ILE A 176 -6.78 -10.94 10.07
C ILE A 176 -7.10 -9.89 8.99
N THR A 177 -6.07 -9.37 8.31
CA THR A 177 -6.25 -8.41 7.20
C THR A 177 -7.10 -9.03 6.09
N LYS A 178 -6.79 -10.26 5.67
CA LYS A 178 -7.55 -11.00 4.65
C LYS A 178 -9.01 -11.23 5.04
N SER A 179 -9.26 -11.62 6.28
CA SER A 179 -10.62 -11.92 6.74
C SER A 179 -11.48 -10.64 6.87
N ASN A 180 -10.89 -9.53 7.28
CA ASN A 180 -11.59 -8.27 7.49
C ASN A 180 -11.71 -7.38 6.23
N ALA A 181 -10.92 -7.64 5.20
CA ALA A 181 -11.09 -6.94 3.92
C ALA A 181 -12.43 -7.31 3.29
N SER A 182 -13.21 -6.29 2.92
CA SER A 182 -14.47 -6.43 2.17
C SER A 182 -14.19 -6.65 0.69
N LYS A 183 -13.19 -5.96 0.14
CA LYS A 183 -12.66 -6.16 -1.21
C LYS A 183 -11.14 -6.09 -1.19
N ILE A 184 -10.51 -6.84 -2.09
CA ILE A 184 -9.06 -6.95 -2.22
C ILE A 184 -8.69 -6.69 -3.68
N LEU A 185 -8.00 -5.58 -3.93
CA LEU A 185 -7.52 -5.21 -5.25
C LEU A 185 -6.26 -6.02 -5.56
N CYS A 186 -6.26 -6.80 -6.64
CA CYS A 186 -5.17 -7.71 -7.00
C CYS A 186 -4.59 -7.33 -8.37
N MET A 187 -3.29 -7.04 -8.40
CA MET A 187 -2.56 -6.67 -9.62
C MET A 187 -2.32 -7.83 -10.58
N ASN A 188 -2.34 -9.06 -10.08
CA ASN A 188 -2.20 -10.26 -10.88
C ASN A 188 -2.97 -11.42 -10.25
N SER A 189 -3.28 -12.44 -11.06
CA SER A 189 -4.02 -13.63 -10.62
C SER A 189 -3.24 -14.50 -9.62
N SER A 190 -1.91 -14.39 -9.59
CA SER A 190 -1.07 -15.14 -8.66
C SER A 190 -1.32 -14.79 -7.19
N VAL A 191 -1.79 -13.57 -6.88
CA VAL A 191 -2.11 -13.14 -5.50
C VAL A 191 -3.15 -14.05 -4.86
N GLN A 192 -4.22 -14.39 -5.59
CA GLN A 192 -5.29 -15.27 -5.10
C GLN A 192 -4.72 -16.60 -4.63
N LYS A 193 -3.88 -17.23 -5.45
CA LYS A 193 -3.31 -18.57 -5.19
C LYS A 193 -2.39 -18.55 -3.97
N VAL A 194 -1.53 -17.54 -3.85
CA VAL A 194 -0.54 -17.45 -2.77
C VAL A 194 -1.18 -17.13 -1.44
N LEU A 195 -2.16 -16.22 -1.43
CA LEU A 195 -2.83 -15.79 -0.21
C LEU A 195 -4.08 -16.60 0.15
N ARG A 196 -4.51 -17.51 -0.74
CA ARG A 196 -5.73 -18.32 -0.61
C ARG A 196 -6.94 -17.42 -0.34
N LEU A 197 -7.11 -16.40 -1.18
CA LEU A 197 -8.20 -15.43 -1.05
C LEU A 197 -9.51 -16.02 -1.57
N ASN A 198 -10.62 -15.60 -0.97
CA ASN A 198 -11.95 -15.90 -1.46
C ASN A 198 -12.24 -15.09 -2.74
N GLU A 199 -12.83 -15.72 -3.74
CA GLU A 199 -13.06 -15.14 -5.07
C GLU A 199 -14.02 -13.95 -5.03
N ASP A 200 -15.03 -14.01 -4.17
CA ASP A 200 -16.02 -12.94 -3.96
C ASP A 200 -15.40 -11.61 -3.49
N LYS A 201 -14.23 -11.65 -2.86
CA LYS A 201 -13.50 -10.47 -2.38
C LYS A 201 -12.57 -9.88 -3.41
N ILE A 202 -12.18 -10.62 -4.45
CA ILE A 202 -11.13 -10.20 -5.37
C ILE A 202 -11.68 -9.25 -6.42
N VAL A 203 -10.91 -8.19 -6.69
CA VAL A 203 -11.10 -7.33 -7.85
C VAL A 203 -9.76 -7.22 -8.55
N HIS A 204 -9.69 -7.66 -9.81
CA HIS A 204 -8.48 -7.52 -10.60
C HIS A 204 -8.35 -6.11 -11.15
N LEU A 205 -7.20 -5.49 -10.92
CA LEU A 205 -6.92 -4.14 -11.38
C LEU A 205 -5.44 -4.02 -11.72
N SER A 206 -5.13 -3.52 -12.92
CA SER A 206 -3.75 -3.31 -13.33
C SER A 206 -3.14 -2.16 -12.53
N ALA A 207 -1.89 -2.29 -12.08
CA ALA A 207 -1.24 -1.22 -11.29
C ALA A 207 -0.96 0.06 -12.09
N ILE A 208 -1.02 -0.02 -13.42
CA ILE A 208 -0.89 1.13 -14.31
C ILE A 208 -2.24 1.75 -14.68
N ALA A 209 -3.35 1.26 -14.10
CA ALA A 209 -4.71 1.70 -14.42
C ALA A 209 -5.02 1.69 -15.94
N ALA A 210 -4.37 0.79 -16.69
CA ALA A 210 -4.77 0.47 -18.06
C ALA A 210 -6.12 -0.26 -18.00
N GLU A 211 -7.03 0.12 -18.89
CA GLU A 211 -8.31 -0.57 -19.09
C GLU A 211 -8.06 -2.08 -19.24
N SER A 212 -8.91 -2.87 -18.61
CA SER A 212 -8.86 -4.32 -18.77
C SER A 212 -9.07 -4.62 -20.25
N PRO A 213 -8.16 -5.34 -20.93
CA PRO A 213 -8.38 -5.75 -22.32
C PRO A 213 -9.52 -6.77 -22.46
N PHE A 214 -10.08 -7.23 -21.34
CA PHE A 214 -11.22 -8.13 -21.27
C PHE A 214 -12.43 -7.42 -20.63
N PRO A 215 -13.64 -7.55 -21.20
CA PRO A 215 -14.85 -7.04 -20.58
C PRO A 215 -15.09 -7.71 -19.21
N ILE A 216 -15.48 -6.88 -18.23
CA ILE A 216 -15.87 -7.29 -16.87
C ILE A 216 -17.27 -7.88 -16.89
#